data_AF-E0S3W2-F1
#
_entry.id   AF-E0S3W2-F1
#
_cell.length_a   1.000
_cell.length_b   1.000
_cell.length_c   1.000
_cell.angle_alpha   90.00
_cell.angle_beta   90.00
_cell.angle_gamma   90.00
#
_symmetry.space_group_name_H-M   'P 1'
#
loop_
_entity.id
_entity.type
_entity.pdbx_description
1 polymer ?
#
loop_
_entity_poly.entity_id
_entity_poly.type
_entity_poly.pdbx_seq_one_letter_code
_entity_poly.pdbx_strand_id
1 'polypeptide(L)'
;MHTITKEMVIEGLEKNVIKIVDGDLDHGCSGVVCQIGDNQFYYNPYLDDGEVTAESYLKVIDKEILVHEIFTQLDREMRIEFPEEYEYYYFYLDEALGYAYNRN
;
A
#
# COMPACT_ATOMS: atom_id res chain seq x y z
N MET A 1 -13.32 -14.57 4.25
CA MET A 1 -12.56 -13.63 3.40
C MET A 1 -11.79 -12.72 4.33
N HIS A 2 -10.47 -12.67 4.15
CA HIS A 2 -9.61 -11.77 4.92
C HIS A 2 -9.92 -10.31 4.57
N THR A 3 -9.68 -9.39 5.52
CA THR A 3 -9.94 -7.96 5.33
C THR A 3 -8.78 -7.17 5.92
N ILE A 4 -8.11 -6.39 5.08
CA ILE A 4 -7.14 -5.37 5.52
C ILE A 4 -7.94 -4.20 6.09
N THR A 5 -7.63 -3.78 7.32
CA THR A 5 -8.31 -2.64 7.95
C THR A 5 -7.51 -1.35 7.77
N LYS A 6 -8.16 -0.21 8.03
CA LYS A 6 -7.47 1.09 8.00
C LYS A 6 -6.36 1.16 9.06
N GLU A 7 -6.56 0.52 10.21
CA GLU A 7 -5.57 0.42 11.28
C GLU A 7 -4.33 -0.36 10.82
N MET A 8 -4.50 -1.47 10.08
CA MET A 8 -3.37 -2.19 9.49
C MET A 8 -2.57 -1.32 8.52
N VAL A 9 -3.24 -0.44 7.77
CA VAL A 9 -2.57 0.52 6.87
C VAL A 9 -1.78 1.56 7.66
N ILE A 10 -2.39 2.16 8.70
CA ILE A 10 -1.73 3.15 9.57
C ILE A 10 -0.49 2.54 10.22
N GLU A 11 -0.65 1.39 10.88
CA GLU A 11 0.44 0.71 11.57
C GLU A 11 1.51 0.22 10.59
N GLY A 12 1.09 -0.25 9.42
CA GLY A 12 1.97 -0.66 8.34
C GLY A 12 2.88 0.47 7.85
N LEU A 13 2.34 1.68 7.68
CA LEU A 13 3.13 2.86 7.33
C LEU A 13 4.07 3.27 8.47
N GLU A 14 3.58 3.29 9.72
CA GLU A 14 4.38 3.68 10.90
C GLU A 14 5.56 2.74 11.15
N LYS A 15 5.40 1.45 10.85
CA LYS A 15 6.44 0.42 11.00
C LYS A 15 7.27 0.20 9.73
N ASN A 16 7.06 0.97 8.66
CA ASN A 16 7.70 0.79 7.35
C ASN A 16 7.47 -0.61 6.73
N VAL A 17 6.36 -1.26 7.07
CA VAL A 17 5.89 -2.50 6.41
C VAL A 17 5.20 -2.16 5.09
N ILE A 18 4.41 -1.09 5.08
CA ILE A 18 3.92 -0.44 3.88
C ILE A 18 4.88 0.70 3.56
N LYS A 19 5.33 0.76 2.31
CA LYS A 19 6.29 1.79 1.86
C LYS A 19 5.74 2.53 0.66
N ILE A 20 6.09 3.81 0.58
CA ILE A 20 5.86 4.62 -0.62
C ILE A 20 7.21 4.76 -1.32
N VAL A 21 7.29 4.25 -2.55
CA VAL A 21 8.54 4.12 -3.30
C VAL A 21 8.35 4.62 -4.72
N ASP A 22 9.46 4.93 -5.38
CA ASP A 22 9.45 5.16 -6.82
C ASP A 22 9.10 3.84 -7.50
N GLY A 23 8.18 3.91 -8.45
CA GLY A 23 7.73 2.77 -9.24
C GLY A 23 8.88 2.16 -10.01
N ASP A 24 8.91 0.84 -10.05
CA ASP A 24 9.85 0.11 -10.88
C ASP A 24 9.32 -0.03 -12.32
N LEU A 25 9.93 0.73 -13.23
CA LEU A 25 9.58 0.70 -14.66
C LEU A 25 9.83 -0.66 -15.31
N ASP A 26 10.79 -1.45 -14.80
CA ASP A 26 11.05 -2.81 -15.31
C ASP A 26 9.89 -3.77 -14.96
N HIS A 27 9.11 -3.42 -13.94
CA HIS A 27 7.94 -4.17 -13.47
C HIS A 27 6.61 -3.46 -13.76
N GLY A 28 6.63 -2.45 -14.65
CA GLY A 28 5.43 -1.79 -15.17
C GLY A 28 4.83 -0.72 -14.28
N CYS A 29 5.55 -0.27 -13.24
CA CYS A 29 5.13 0.81 -12.35
C CYS A 29 5.93 2.09 -12.64
N SER A 30 5.29 3.13 -13.17
CA SER A 30 5.76 4.52 -13.24
C SER A 30 5.37 5.32 -12.00
N GLY A 31 6.07 6.41 -11.70
CA GLY A 31 5.64 7.40 -10.70
C GLY A 31 5.79 6.92 -9.26
N VAL A 32 4.87 7.31 -8.38
CA VAL A 32 4.89 6.98 -6.94
C VAL A 32 3.91 5.85 -6.64
N VAL A 33 4.40 4.76 -6.06
CA VAL A 33 3.60 3.55 -5.79
C VAL A 33 3.66 3.11 -4.34
N CYS A 34 2.68 2.32 -3.94
CA CYS A 34 2.65 1.65 -2.66
C CYS A 34 3.30 0.28 -2.80
N GLN A 35 4.22 -0.05 -1.90
CA GLN A 35 4.87 -1.36 -1.82
C GLN A 35 4.46 -2.07 -0.53
N ILE A 36 4.04 -3.32 -0.67
CA ILE A 36 3.76 -4.24 0.44
C ILE A 36 4.42 -5.57 0.10
N GLY A 37 5.42 -5.95 0.90
CA GLY A 37 6.30 -7.06 0.56
C GLY A 37 7.09 -6.75 -0.72
N ASP A 38 7.06 -7.68 -1.67
CA ASP A 38 7.78 -7.58 -2.93
C ASP A 38 6.95 -6.93 -4.06
N ASN A 39 5.64 -6.78 -3.84
CA ASN A 39 4.71 -6.28 -4.85
C ASN A 39 4.46 -4.77 -4.69
N GLN A 40 4.11 -4.14 -5.81
CA GLN A 40 3.81 -2.72 -5.92
C GLN A 40 2.43 -2.50 -6.54
N PHE A 41 1.71 -1.48 -6.09
CA PHE A 41 0.45 -1.07 -6.69
C PHE A 41 0.28 0.45 -6.64
N TYR A 42 -0.44 0.97 -7.64
CA TYR A 42 -0.86 2.36 -7.68
C TYR A 42 -2.02 2.62 -6.74
N TYR A 43 -1.95 3.69 -5.96
CA TYR A 43 -3.01 4.10 -5.02
C TYR A 43 -3.53 5.52 -5.26
N ASN A 44 -2.88 6.28 -6.14
CA ASN A 44 -3.32 7.62 -6.53
C ASN A 44 -3.19 7.82 -8.05
N PRO A 45 -4.30 7.92 -8.80
CA PRO A 45 -4.27 8.12 -10.25
C PRO A 45 -3.90 9.56 -10.67
N TYR A 46 -3.80 10.51 -9.73
CA TYR A 46 -3.59 11.92 -10.02
C TYR A 46 -2.13 12.38 -9.96
N LEU A 47 -1.18 11.50 -9.61
CA LEU A 47 0.26 11.80 -9.50
C LEU A 47 1.12 11.09 -10.54
N ASP A 48 0.50 10.58 -11.60
CA ASP A 48 1.18 9.91 -12.71
C ASP A 48 1.79 10.92 -13.71
N ASP A 49 2.49 11.95 -13.21
CA ASP A 49 3.18 12.91 -14.07
C ASP A 49 4.63 12.50 -14.42
N GLY A 50 5.11 11.38 -13.86
CA GLY A 50 6.47 10.86 -14.09
C GLY A 50 7.61 11.77 -13.60
N GLU A 51 7.31 12.95 -13.07
CA GLU A 51 8.27 13.92 -12.54
C GLU A 51 8.29 13.94 -11.01
N VAL A 52 7.27 13.38 -10.35
CA VAL A 52 7.19 13.24 -8.89
C VAL A 52 7.91 11.97 -8.40
N THR A 53 8.85 12.14 -7.47
CA THR A 53 9.48 11.04 -6.73
C THR A 53 8.73 10.78 -5.42
N ALA A 54 8.85 9.57 -4.88
CA ALA A 54 8.27 9.22 -3.58
C ALA A 54 8.77 10.14 -2.47
N GLU A 55 10.05 10.55 -2.52
CA GLU A 55 10.61 11.49 -1.57
C GLU A 55 9.95 12.88 -1.66
N SER A 56 9.74 13.42 -2.86
CA SER A 56 9.11 14.73 -3.02
C SER A 56 7.62 14.68 -2.68
N TYR A 57 6.95 13.58 -2.99
CA TYR A 57 5.55 13.33 -2.64
C TYR A 57 5.32 13.28 -1.13
N LEU A 58 6.14 12.49 -0.41
CA LEU A 58 6.01 12.31 1.04
C LEU A 58 6.24 13.62 1.83
N LYS A 59 6.90 14.62 1.25
CA LYS A 59 7.09 15.94 1.87
C LYS A 59 5.84 16.81 1.84
N VAL A 60 4.90 16.55 0.94
CA VAL A 60 3.75 17.43 0.70
C VAL A 60 2.41 16.79 1.04
N ILE A 61 2.32 15.45 0.96
CA ILE A 61 1.07 14.74 1.23
C ILE A 61 0.73 14.72 2.72
N ASP A 62 -0.56 14.91 3.02
CA ASP A 62 -1.09 14.71 4.36
C ASP A 62 -1.22 13.20 4.69
N LYS A 63 -0.84 12.82 5.92
CA LYS A 63 -0.86 11.42 6.34
C LYS A 63 -2.27 10.81 6.31
N GLU A 64 -3.32 11.56 6.66
CA GLU A 64 -4.69 11.05 6.66
C GLU A 64 -5.18 10.81 5.24
N ILE A 65 -4.82 11.70 4.30
CA ILE A 65 -5.09 11.54 2.87
C ILE A 65 -4.38 10.30 2.33
N LEU A 66 -3.07 10.16 2.60
CA LEU A 66 -2.28 9.01 2.16
C LEU A 66 -2.89 7.68 2.64
N VAL A 67 -3.22 7.58 3.93
CA VAL A 67 -3.86 6.39 4.50
C VAL A 67 -5.21 6.12 3.83
N HIS A 68 -6.00 7.16 3.58
CA HIS A 68 -7.31 7.02 2.95
C HIS A 68 -7.21 6.50 1.52
N GLU A 69 -6.27 7.01 0.72
CA GLU A 69 -6.05 6.58 -0.66
C GLU A 69 -5.60 5.12 -0.72
N ILE A 70 -4.58 4.73 0.04
CA ILE A 70 -4.07 3.35 0.10
C ILE A 70 -5.19 2.39 0.54
N PHE A 71 -5.91 2.72 1.61
CA PHE A 71 -7.00 1.87 2.10
C PHE A 71 -8.11 1.72 1.07
N THR A 72 -8.49 2.82 0.40
CA THR A 72 -9.55 2.80 -0.62
C THR A 72 -9.14 1.95 -1.81
N GLN A 73 -7.90 2.08 -2.27
CA GLN A 73 -7.38 1.26 -3.36
C GLN A 73 -7.36 -0.23 -3.00
N LEU A 74 -6.89 -0.56 -1.79
CA LEU A 74 -6.87 -1.95 -1.32
C LEU A 74 -8.29 -2.54 -1.26
N ASP A 75 -9.24 -1.83 -0.65
CA ASP A 75 -10.59 -2.36 -0.40
C ASP A 75 -11.49 -2.37 -1.65
N ARG A 76 -11.34 -1.40 -2.57
CA ARG A 76 -12.20 -1.26 -3.75
C ARG A 76 -11.64 -1.91 -5.00
N GLU A 77 -10.35 -1.77 -5.26
CA GLU A 77 -9.75 -2.21 -6.51
C GLU A 77 -9.02 -3.54 -6.30
N MET A 78 -7.97 -3.57 -5.45
CA MET A 78 -7.15 -4.77 -5.29
C MET A 78 -7.97 -5.97 -4.80
N ARG A 79 -8.90 -5.74 -3.86
CA ARG A 79 -9.77 -6.80 -3.33
C ARG A 79 -10.67 -7.44 -4.38
N ILE A 80 -11.08 -6.70 -5.41
CA ILE A 80 -12.06 -7.14 -6.41
C ILE A 80 -11.36 -7.60 -7.69
N GLU A 81 -10.44 -6.80 -8.20
CA GLU A 81 -9.76 -7.03 -9.48
C GLU A 81 -8.55 -7.97 -9.35
N PHE A 82 -7.88 -7.95 -8.20
CA PHE A 82 -6.64 -8.71 -7.94
C PHE A 82 -6.71 -9.49 -6.62
N PRO A 83 -7.71 -10.38 -6.43
CA PRO A 83 -7.99 -11.00 -5.13
C PRO A 83 -6.84 -11.85 -4.58
N GLU A 84 -6.05 -12.50 -5.43
CA GLU A 84 -4.86 -13.28 -5.03
C GLU A 84 -3.76 -12.37 -4.47
N GLU A 85 -3.56 -11.22 -5.10
CA GLU A 85 -2.59 -10.22 -4.67
C GLU A 85 -3.06 -9.50 -3.40
N TYR A 86 -4.36 -9.20 -3.29
CA TYR A 86 -4.95 -8.69 -2.05
C TYR A 86 -4.77 -9.68 -0.88
N GLU A 87 -4.94 -10.97 -1.12
CA GLU A 87 -4.73 -12.01 -0.10
C GLU A 87 -3.27 -12.10 0.31
N TYR A 88 -2.34 -11.99 -0.65
CA TYR A 88 -0.91 -11.85 -0.37
C TYR A 88 -0.62 -10.65 0.54
N TYR A 89 -1.14 -9.46 0.22
CA TYR A 89 -0.95 -8.27 1.05
C TYR A 89 -1.51 -8.46 2.46
N TYR A 90 -2.69 -9.08 2.58
CA TYR A 90 -3.27 -9.36 3.88
C TYR A 90 -2.35 -10.24 4.74
N PHE A 91 -1.87 -11.37 4.20
CA PHE A 91 -1.02 -12.28 4.97
C PHE A 91 0.32 -11.65 5.32
N TYR A 92 0.91 -10.90 4.40
CA TYR A 92 2.15 -10.18 4.66
C TYR A 92 1.98 -9.16 5.80
N LEU A 93 0.89 -8.38 5.80
CA LEU A 93 0.58 -7.43 6.87
C LEU A 93 0.23 -8.14 8.19
N ASP A 94 -0.56 -9.21 8.15
CA ASP A 94 -0.97 -9.99 9.33
C ASP A 94 0.25 -10.60 10.05
N GLU A 95 1.22 -11.11 9.29
CA GLU A 95 2.49 -11.64 9.80
C GLU A 95 3.39 -10.51 10.33
N ALA A 96 3.67 -9.49 9.51
CA ALA A 96 4.62 -8.43 9.84
C ALA A 96 4.17 -7.56 11.03
N LEU A 97 2.86 -7.39 11.21
CA LEU A 97 2.29 -6.61 12.32
C LEU A 97 1.93 -7.49 13.53
N GLY A 98 2.01 -8.82 13.40
CA GLY A 98 1.78 -9.76 14.50
C GLY A 98 0.29 -10.00 14.83
N TYR A 99 -0.63 -9.71 13.92
CA TYR A 99 -2.05 -10.01 14.09
C TYR A 99 -2.34 -11.53 14.05
N ALA A 100 -1.50 -12.32 13.38
CA ALA A 100 -1.57 -13.78 13.40
C ALA A 100 -1.34 -14.39 14.80
N TYR A 101 -0.41 -13.82 15.57
CA TYR A 101 0.05 -14.38 16.85
C TYR A 101 -0.78 -13.95 18.06
N ASN A 102 -1.66 -12.96 17.90
CA ASN A 102 -2.52 -12.44 18.96
C ASN A 102 -3.94 -13.06 18.97
N ARG A 103 -4.19 -14.06 18.12
CA ARG A 103 -5.49 -14.79 18.03
C ARG A 103 -5.58 -16.01 18.99
N ASN A 104 -5.03 -15.89 20.20
CA ASN A 104 -5.19 -16.90 21.27
C ASN A 104 -6.47 -16.66 22.08
#